data_AF-A0A5B7T3L0-F1
#
_entry.id   AF-A0A5B7T3L0-F1
#
_cell.length_a   1.000
_cell.length_b   1.000
_cell.length_c   1.000
_cell.angle_alpha   90.00
_cell.angle_beta   90.00
_cell.angle_gamma   90.00
#
_symmetry.space_group_name_H-M   'P 1'
#
loop_
_entity.id
_entity.type
_entity.pdbx_description
1 polymer ?
#
loop_
_entity_poly.entity_id
_entity_poly.type
_entity_poly.pdbx_seq_one_letter_code
_entity_poly.pdbx_strand_id
1 'polypeptide(L)'
;MRALLSTLNRLNHVYEQLDLLNFRAHKNLPLTFNKEDSKKLLPQNKRLYFSYSYLNKEKSRLTNLLLNQVVDLRLPIFIKNKTIHPQMIDKVLKLQNINQAPGKQRFKLPSRNRKINKLKQLITMIENENLNLCRGYLNQIYIILLIHHALPLELRNQQYQAGELLQDSDFRTKLLQYDYDRYLYEEFEPENYLRLLIYNRVHRMPDYVKSFEARKVLPEAAECGFSATAFQIAIDGVKELYITFRGTEGGNDNTIKSRSKRFEASILETYKDWDYNVNAILIGSDKNLSQLKLARQFVEYVSQRSLSDTLVYGLGHSLGGHFVQTLQLMDDSFNAGFTLNSAPVNLKLIQHLKPELFTPETWQKLFDLTDDTENVKYITTDLKNQINRLLPRDYSEIINQSFEQDMTQVFYELPFTIWVGQKWEYNLSNWKYPFKNHPRAFLSSGEIHAYQRFFEQLFAYLTISNNSAQVVKNSMSFIRHRTRILHDTINDPRTAKYFFDYANYLYQSGVFKDRPQKISQTFIEENNSVLRGSLREWPFLKSINTDMLSLATYFHVIDGAKHFLNRTPTKI
;
A
#
# COMPACT_ATOMS: atom_id res chain seq x y z
N MET A 1 27.48 5.36 26.15
CA MET A 1 26.01 5.37 25.94
C MET A 1 25.51 6.65 25.27
N ARG A 2 25.61 7.84 25.88
CA ARG A 2 25.12 9.10 25.26
C ARG A 2 25.60 9.33 23.81
N ALA A 3 26.89 9.14 23.55
CA ALA A 3 27.46 9.27 22.21
C ALA A 3 26.87 8.27 21.20
N LEU A 4 26.64 7.03 21.62
CA LEU A 4 26.01 5.98 20.81
C LEU A 4 24.58 6.36 20.41
N LEU A 5 23.76 6.75 21.39
CA LEU A 5 22.37 7.15 21.14
C LEU A 5 22.28 8.39 20.26
N SER A 6 23.18 9.35 20.44
CA SER A 6 23.30 10.52 19.55
C SER A 6 23.59 10.09 18.10
N THR A 7 24.54 9.17 17.89
CA THR A 7 24.84 8.64 16.55
C THR A 7 23.66 7.88 15.95
N LEU A 8 23.00 7.01 16.73
CA LEU A 8 21.82 6.27 16.27
C LEU A 8 20.67 7.22 15.85
N ASN A 9 20.36 8.23 16.67
CA ASN A 9 19.34 9.24 16.36
C ASN A 9 19.68 10.04 15.09
N ARG A 10 20.95 10.47 14.96
CA ARG A 10 21.41 11.19 13.76
C ARG A 10 21.33 10.31 12.52
N LEU A 11 21.66 9.03 12.63
CA LEU A 11 21.58 8.08 11.53
C LEU A 11 20.12 7.81 11.12
N ASN A 12 19.21 7.64 12.10
CA ASN A 12 17.78 7.54 11.83
C ASN A 12 17.27 8.77 11.07
N HIS A 13 17.66 9.97 11.52
CA HIS A 13 17.29 11.21 10.87
C HIS A 13 17.81 11.29 9.42
N VAL A 14 19.03 10.83 9.15
CA VAL A 14 19.55 10.75 7.77
C VAL A 14 18.69 9.81 6.91
N TYR A 15 18.22 8.68 7.45
CA TYR A 15 17.30 7.80 6.73
C TYR A 15 15.93 8.45 6.49
N GLU A 16 15.39 9.21 7.44
CA GLU A 16 14.17 10.03 7.25
C GLU A 16 14.35 11.08 6.14
N GLN A 17 15.51 11.74 6.09
CA GLN A 17 15.80 12.72 5.04
C GLN A 17 16.00 12.07 3.67
N LEU A 18 16.60 10.87 3.59
CA LEU A 18 16.71 10.11 2.34
C LEU A 18 15.35 9.65 1.82
N ASP A 19 14.47 9.21 2.71
CA ASP A 19 13.08 8.82 2.39
C ASP A 19 12.26 10.01 1.89
N LEU A 20 12.34 11.14 2.58
CA LEU A 20 11.73 12.39 2.13
C LEU A 20 12.33 12.88 0.79
N LEU A 21 13.62 12.65 0.56
CA LEU A 21 14.25 12.93 -0.73
C LEU A 21 13.71 12.02 -1.83
N ASN A 22 13.44 10.74 -1.52
CA ASN A 22 12.81 9.80 -2.44
C ASN A 22 11.41 10.29 -2.84
N PHE A 23 10.60 10.68 -1.87
CA PHE A 23 9.28 11.26 -2.09
C PHE A 23 9.34 12.51 -2.97
N ARG A 24 10.28 13.42 -2.68
CA ARG A 24 10.50 14.63 -3.49
C ARG A 24 10.96 14.31 -4.92
N ALA A 25 11.77 13.28 -5.10
CA ALA A 25 12.24 12.85 -6.42
C ALA A 25 11.08 12.27 -7.25
N HIS A 26 10.28 11.38 -6.67
CA HIS A 26 9.06 10.84 -7.26
C HIS A 26 8.06 11.93 -7.63
N LYS A 27 7.77 12.86 -6.70
CA LYS A 27 6.86 13.98 -6.94
C LYS A 27 7.28 14.86 -8.14
N ASN A 28 8.58 14.99 -8.38
CA ASN A 28 9.12 15.79 -9.48
C ASN A 28 9.26 15.00 -10.80
N LEU A 29 8.96 13.70 -10.82
CA LEU A 29 9.08 12.89 -12.03
C LEU A 29 7.99 13.29 -13.04
N PRO A 30 8.34 13.81 -14.21
CA PRO A 30 7.34 14.16 -15.21
C PRO A 30 6.80 12.91 -15.90
N LEU A 31 5.49 12.90 -16.14
CA LEU A 31 4.80 11.78 -16.79
C LEU A 31 4.67 11.94 -18.29
N THR A 32 4.56 13.20 -18.71
CA THR A 32 4.55 13.60 -20.11
C THR A 32 5.78 14.46 -20.35
N PHE A 33 6.37 14.34 -21.53
CA PHE A 33 7.51 15.17 -21.90
C PHE A 33 7.00 16.46 -22.55
N ASN A 34 7.17 17.59 -21.87
CA ASN A 34 7.11 18.90 -22.52
C ASN A 34 8.45 19.66 -22.33
N LYS A 35 8.73 20.60 -23.24
CA LYS A 35 10.00 21.34 -23.23
C LYS A 35 10.13 22.29 -22.03
N GLU A 36 9.03 22.80 -21.49
CA GLU A 36 9.02 23.78 -20.40
C GLU A 36 9.33 23.14 -19.04
N ASP A 37 8.68 22.02 -18.72
CA ASP A 37 8.93 21.20 -17.54
C ASP A 37 10.36 20.67 -17.55
N SER A 38 10.86 20.28 -18.73
CA SER A 38 12.26 19.91 -18.92
C SER A 38 13.24 21.04 -18.54
N LYS A 39 12.90 22.32 -18.78
CA LYS A 39 13.77 23.44 -18.34
C LYS A 39 13.79 23.58 -16.82
N LYS A 40 12.63 23.47 -16.15
CA LYS A 40 12.49 23.55 -14.69
C LYS A 40 13.15 22.40 -13.92
N LEU A 41 13.24 21.20 -14.53
CA LEU A 41 13.84 20.01 -13.93
C LEU A 41 15.36 20.12 -13.70
N LEU A 42 16.08 20.93 -14.47
CA LEU A 42 17.54 21.01 -14.37
C LEU A 42 18.03 21.55 -13.00
N PRO A 43 17.59 22.73 -12.53
CA PRO A 43 17.98 23.22 -11.20
C PRO A 43 17.47 22.33 -10.07
N GLN A 44 16.27 21.74 -10.22
CA GLN A 44 15.71 20.81 -9.25
C GLN A 44 16.58 19.56 -9.10
N ASN A 45 16.97 18.92 -10.21
CA ASN A 45 17.85 17.76 -10.19
C ASN A 45 19.18 18.07 -9.50
N LYS A 46 19.80 19.23 -9.79
CA LYS A 46 21.07 19.62 -9.14
C LYS A 46 20.92 19.66 -7.61
N ARG A 47 19.83 20.25 -7.10
CA ARG A 47 19.55 20.33 -5.66
C ARG A 47 19.32 18.94 -5.06
N LEU A 48 18.48 18.12 -5.69
CA LEU A 48 18.18 16.77 -5.20
C LEU A 48 19.42 15.87 -5.15
N TYR A 49 20.26 15.91 -6.19
CA TYR A 49 21.53 15.17 -6.22
C TYR A 49 22.54 15.66 -5.18
N PHE A 50 22.62 16.98 -4.95
CA PHE A 50 23.47 17.53 -3.90
C PHE A 50 23.01 17.04 -2.52
N SER A 51 21.69 17.09 -2.25
CA SER A 51 21.13 16.54 -1.01
C SER A 51 21.45 15.06 -0.84
N TYR A 52 21.27 14.24 -1.89
CA TYR A 52 21.64 12.82 -1.83
C TYR A 52 23.13 12.62 -1.55
N SER A 53 24.01 13.32 -2.26
CA SER A 53 25.45 13.19 -2.07
C SER A 53 25.88 13.54 -0.64
N TYR A 54 25.30 14.60 -0.07
CA TYR A 54 25.54 14.98 1.32
C TYR A 54 25.03 13.91 2.29
N LEU A 55 23.77 13.48 2.14
CA LEU A 55 23.14 12.49 3.01
C LEU A 55 23.85 11.13 2.94
N ASN A 56 24.26 10.69 1.75
CA ASN A 56 24.98 9.43 1.58
C ASN A 56 26.38 9.46 2.24
N LYS A 57 27.09 10.59 2.14
CA LYS A 57 28.37 10.79 2.83
C LYS A 57 28.18 10.79 4.35
N GLU A 58 27.17 11.49 4.85
CA GLU A 58 26.87 11.57 6.28
C GLU A 58 26.40 10.22 6.84
N LYS A 59 25.54 9.50 6.12
CA LYS A 59 25.18 8.10 6.40
C LYS A 59 26.42 7.23 6.55
N SER A 60 27.31 7.25 5.55
CA SER A 60 28.53 6.43 5.57
C SER A 60 29.43 6.75 6.77
N ARG A 61 29.60 8.04 7.07
CA ARG A 61 30.38 8.51 8.21
C ARG A 61 29.77 8.05 9.54
N LEU A 62 28.44 8.20 9.69
CA LEU A 62 27.71 7.81 10.89
C LEU A 62 27.67 6.29 11.09
N THR A 63 27.52 5.48 10.03
CA THR A 63 27.57 4.01 10.12
C THR A 63 28.93 3.52 10.58
N ASN A 64 30.03 4.09 10.07
CA ASN A 64 31.38 3.73 10.53
C ASN A 64 31.62 4.20 11.98
N LEU A 65 31.16 5.40 12.34
CA LEU A 65 31.24 5.90 13.71
C LEU A 65 30.44 5.01 14.68
N LEU A 66 29.25 4.58 14.26
CA LEU A 66 28.39 3.66 15.02
C LEU A 66 29.11 2.35 15.30
N LEU A 67 29.79 1.77 14.30
CA LEU A 67 30.53 0.52 14.48
C LEU A 67 31.62 0.66 15.55
N ASN A 68 32.44 1.71 15.45
CA ASN A 68 33.50 1.96 16.43
C ASN A 68 32.90 2.16 17.83
N GLN A 69 31.85 2.98 17.95
CA GLN A 69 31.19 3.23 19.22
C GLN A 69 30.56 1.99 19.84
N VAL A 70 30.00 1.08 19.03
CA VAL A 70 29.45 -0.19 19.51
C VAL A 70 30.58 -1.13 19.94
N VAL A 71 31.65 -1.29 19.17
CA VAL A 71 32.80 -2.14 19.51
C VAL A 71 33.47 -1.69 20.82
N ASP A 72 33.64 -0.38 21.00
CA ASP A 72 34.26 0.22 22.18
C ASP A 72 33.31 0.33 23.38
N LEU A 73 32.01 0.07 23.18
CA LEU A 73 31.04 0.17 24.26
C LEU A 73 31.35 -0.84 25.36
N ARG A 74 31.40 -0.35 26.60
CA ARG A 74 31.52 -1.16 27.81
C ARG A 74 30.32 -0.89 28.69
N LEU A 75 29.50 -1.92 28.91
CA LEU A 75 28.37 -1.87 29.83
C LEU A 75 28.46 -3.05 30.80
N PRO A 76 28.13 -2.87 32.09
CA PRO A 76 28.12 -3.98 33.06
C PRO A 76 27.23 -5.16 32.62
N ILE A 77 26.14 -4.89 31.90
CA ILE A 77 25.23 -5.91 31.39
C ILE A 77 25.89 -6.87 30.39
N PHE A 78 26.94 -6.43 29.67
CA PHE A 78 27.68 -7.28 28.72
C PHE A 78 28.52 -8.35 29.42
N ILE A 79 28.92 -8.11 30.66
CA ILE A 79 29.62 -9.10 31.49
C ILE A 79 28.61 -10.17 31.93
N LYS A 80 27.41 -9.74 32.32
CA LYS A 80 26.32 -10.63 32.77
C LYS A 80 25.77 -11.47 31.63
N ASN A 81 25.64 -10.88 30.43
CA ASN A 81 25.23 -11.58 29.23
C ASN A 81 26.15 -11.24 28.06
N LYS A 82 27.02 -12.19 27.73
CA LYS A 82 28.07 -12.05 26.73
C LYS A 82 27.55 -12.04 25.29
N THR A 83 26.27 -12.32 25.04
CA THR A 83 25.70 -12.34 23.68
C THR A 83 25.20 -10.98 23.20
N ILE A 84 24.86 -10.07 24.13
CA ILE A 84 24.27 -8.76 23.81
C ILE A 84 25.20 -7.93 22.93
N HIS A 85 26.47 -7.84 23.32
CA HIS A 85 27.45 -7.01 22.62
C HIS A 85 27.75 -7.54 21.21
N PRO A 86 28.01 -8.85 21.00
CA PRO A 86 28.08 -9.44 19.65
C PRO A 86 26.81 -9.23 18.81
N GLN A 87 25.61 -9.34 19.38
CA GLN A 87 24.36 -9.09 18.65
C GLN A 87 24.27 -7.65 18.14
N MET A 88 24.63 -6.67 18.97
CA MET A 88 24.68 -5.27 18.53
C MET A 88 25.71 -5.08 17.40
N ILE A 89 26.90 -5.69 17.52
CA ILE A 89 27.94 -5.63 16.47
C ILE A 89 27.43 -6.23 15.16
N ASP A 90 26.75 -7.38 15.19
CA ASP A 90 26.14 -8.01 14.00
C ASP A 90 25.21 -7.05 13.26
N LYS A 91 24.35 -6.31 13.97
CA LYS A 91 23.41 -5.36 13.33
C LYS A 91 24.14 -4.22 12.65
N VAL A 92 25.18 -3.68 13.30
CA VAL A 92 25.97 -2.61 12.70
C VAL A 92 26.78 -3.10 11.50
N LEU A 93 27.33 -4.32 11.55
CA LEU A 93 28.00 -4.93 10.39
C LEU A 93 27.04 -5.14 9.21
N LYS A 94 25.79 -5.54 9.48
CA LYS A 94 24.75 -5.63 8.45
C LYS A 94 24.45 -4.27 7.82
N LEU A 95 24.34 -3.21 8.63
CA LEU A 95 24.22 -1.83 8.12
C LEU A 95 25.42 -1.41 7.26
N GLN A 96 26.63 -1.76 7.69
CA GLN A 96 27.85 -1.45 6.96
C GLN A 96 27.92 -2.17 5.60
N ASN A 97 27.53 -3.44 5.56
CA ASN A 97 27.47 -4.24 4.34
C ASN A 97 26.49 -3.63 3.31
N ILE A 98 25.31 -3.19 3.74
CA ILE A 98 24.36 -2.48 2.86
C ILE A 98 24.98 -1.19 2.36
N ASN A 99 25.65 -0.43 3.23
CA ASN A 99 26.27 0.84 2.86
C ASN A 99 27.41 0.68 1.83
N GLN A 100 28.11 -0.46 1.82
CA GLN A 100 29.20 -0.75 0.89
C GLN A 100 28.73 -1.40 -0.43
N ALA A 101 27.51 -1.92 -0.47
CA ALA A 101 26.92 -2.55 -1.65
C ALA A 101 26.66 -1.65 -2.90
N PRO A 102 26.43 -0.31 -2.85
CA PRO A 102 25.96 0.46 -4.00
C PRO A 102 27.01 0.80 -5.09
N GLY A 103 28.14 0.09 -5.16
CA GLY A 103 29.30 0.51 -5.96
C GLY A 103 29.35 0.09 -7.45
N LYS A 104 28.43 -0.73 -8.00
CA LYS A 104 28.67 -1.40 -9.30
C LYS A 104 27.55 -1.38 -10.34
N GLN A 105 26.62 -0.42 -10.30
CA GLN A 105 25.67 -0.25 -11.43
C GLN A 105 25.99 0.99 -12.26
N ARG A 106 26.70 0.78 -13.37
CA ARG A 106 26.76 1.79 -14.45
C ARG A 106 25.43 1.78 -15.19
N PHE A 107 24.58 2.76 -14.90
CA PHE A 107 23.37 3.01 -15.69
C PHE A 107 23.76 3.52 -17.07
N LYS A 108 23.69 2.67 -18.11
CA LYS A 108 23.71 3.12 -19.51
C LYS A 108 22.34 3.71 -19.84
N LEU A 109 22.12 4.97 -19.49
CA LEU A 109 20.88 5.68 -19.80
C LEU A 109 20.94 6.31 -21.20
N PRO A 110 19.82 6.32 -21.95
CA PRO A 110 19.75 6.98 -23.25
C PRO A 110 20.09 8.48 -23.17
N SER A 111 20.65 9.02 -24.26
CA SER A 111 20.95 10.45 -24.39
C SER A 111 19.70 11.34 -24.44
N ARG A 112 18.60 10.81 -25.03
CA ARG A 112 17.29 11.46 -25.07
C ARG A 112 16.70 11.53 -23.66
N ASN A 113 16.07 12.65 -23.32
CA ASN A 113 15.46 12.90 -21.99
C ASN A 113 16.45 12.85 -20.81
N ARG A 114 17.73 13.23 -21.04
CA ARG A 114 18.82 13.21 -20.05
C ARG A 114 18.44 13.73 -18.66
N LYS A 115 17.62 14.79 -18.57
CA LYS A 115 17.20 15.37 -17.28
C LYS A 115 16.25 14.44 -16.52
N ILE A 116 15.28 13.84 -17.20
CA ILE A 116 14.36 12.85 -16.60
C ILE A 116 15.14 11.60 -16.20
N ASN A 117 16.03 11.13 -17.08
CA ASN A 117 16.87 9.96 -16.81
C ASN A 117 17.78 10.17 -15.60
N LYS A 118 18.31 11.38 -15.39
CA LYS A 118 19.01 11.73 -14.13
C LYS A 118 18.10 11.63 -12.91
N LEU A 119 16.87 12.12 -12.98
CA LEU A 119 15.96 12.01 -11.83
C LEU A 119 15.62 10.54 -11.52
N LYS A 120 15.38 9.71 -12.53
CA LYS A 120 15.18 8.27 -12.38
C LYS A 120 16.41 7.58 -11.78
N GLN A 121 17.60 7.95 -12.25
CA GLN A 121 18.84 7.42 -11.68
C GLN A 121 18.96 7.78 -10.19
N LEU A 122 18.59 9.01 -9.80
CA LEU A 122 18.57 9.39 -8.40
C LEU A 122 17.58 8.55 -7.58
N ILE A 123 16.36 8.33 -8.08
CA ILE A 123 15.38 7.45 -7.44
C ILE A 123 15.97 6.07 -7.21
N THR A 124 16.51 5.45 -8.26
CA THR A 124 17.12 4.11 -8.15
C THR A 124 18.33 4.10 -7.21
N MET A 125 19.13 5.18 -7.16
CA MET A 125 20.22 5.31 -6.20
C MET A 125 19.71 5.33 -4.76
N ILE A 126 18.60 6.02 -4.48
CA ILE A 126 17.99 6.08 -3.14
C ILE A 126 17.33 4.73 -2.79
N GLU A 127 16.61 4.09 -3.72
CA GLU A 127 16.01 2.76 -3.53
C GLU A 127 17.08 1.70 -3.20
N ASN A 128 18.22 1.76 -3.88
CA ASN A 128 19.36 0.86 -3.63
C ASN A 128 19.98 1.05 -2.24
N GLU A 129 19.65 2.11 -1.51
CA GLU A 129 20.04 2.27 -0.10
C GLU A 129 19.29 1.32 0.82
N ASN A 130 18.21 0.69 0.36
CA ASN A 130 17.37 -0.23 1.14
C ASN A 130 16.98 0.38 2.51
N LEU A 131 16.35 1.56 2.48
CA LEU A 131 16.09 2.35 3.69
C LEU A 131 15.28 1.58 4.75
N ASN A 132 14.30 0.76 4.36
CA ASN A 132 13.50 -0.04 5.30
C ASN A 132 14.37 -1.08 6.01
N LEU A 133 15.25 -1.77 5.29
CA LEU A 133 16.21 -2.71 5.86
C LEU A 133 17.20 -1.99 6.82
N CYS A 134 17.69 -0.81 6.42
CA CYS A 134 18.57 -0.01 7.26
C CYS A 134 17.88 0.45 8.56
N ARG A 135 16.63 0.94 8.48
CA ARG A 135 15.84 1.31 9.65
C ARG A 135 15.53 0.10 10.52
N GLY A 136 15.23 -1.05 9.91
CA GLY A 136 15.03 -2.31 10.63
C GLY A 136 16.22 -2.67 11.51
N TYR A 137 17.43 -2.73 10.96
CA TYR A 137 18.63 -3.01 11.76
C TYR A 137 18.91 -1.95 12.82
N LEU A 138 18.60 -0.67 12.54
CA LEU A 138 18.72 0.39 13.54
C LEU A 138 17.73 0.19 14.69
N ASN A 139 16.47 -0.16 14.39
CA ASN A 139 15.44 -0.47 15.37
C ASN A 139 15.82 -1.71 16.19
N GLN A 140 16.41 -2.74 15.58
CA GLN A 140 16.89 -3.93 16.31
C GLN A 140 17.95 -3.56 17.35
N ILE A 141 18.85 -2.61 17.05
CA ILE A 141 19.81 -2.11 18.05
C ILE A 141 19.07 -1.47 19.24
N TYR A 142 18.06 -0.63 18.96
CA TYR A 142 17.24 -0.04 20.02
C TYR A 142 16.45 -1.08 20.83
N ILE A 143 15.90 -2.11 20.16
CA ILE A 143 15.20 -3.22 20.80
C ILE A 143 16.16 -3.96 21.75
N ILE A 144 17.36 -4.32 21.29
CA ILE A 144 18.38 -4.99 22.11
C ILE A 144 18.69 -4.14 23.36
N LEU A 145 18.87 -2.83 23.19
CA LEU A 145 19.11 -1.93 24.32
C LEU A 145 17.92 -1.86 25.28
N LEU A 146 16.69 -1.86 24.75
CA LEU A 146 15.45 -1.78 25.53
C LEU A 146 15.22 -3.04 26.37
N ILE A 147 15.26 -4.23 25.75
CA ILE A 147 14.96 -5.51 26.42
C ILE A 147 15.99 -5.88 27.49
N HIS A 148 17.19 -5.30 27.43
CA HIS A 148 18.25 -5.48 28.41
C HIS A 148 18.39 -4.31 29.39
N HIS A 149 17.41 -3.40 29.42
CA HIS A 149 17.38 -2.23 30.32
C HIS A 149 18.64 -1.34 30.22
N ALA A 150 19.25 -1.30 29.04
CA ALA A 150 20.43 -0.48 28.73
C ALA A 150 20.07 0.83 28.02
N LEU A 151 18.85 0.95 27.50
CA LEU A 151 18.32 2.19 26.93
C LEU A 151 17.90 3.14 28.06
N PRO A 152 18.49 4.35 28.17
CA PRO A 152 18.01 5.34 29.12
C PRO A 152 16.65 5.86 28.65
N LEU A 153 15.62 5.63 29.48
CA LEU A 153 14.25 6.04 29.19
C LEU A 153 13.94 7.36 29.89
N GLU A 154 13.44 8.32 29.13
CA GLU A 154 12.91 9.58 29.64
C GLU A 154 11.38 9.53 29.49
N LEU A 155 10.69 9.20 30.58
CA LEU A 155 9.24 9.07 30.59
C LEU A 155 8.59 10.43 30.86
N ARG A 156 7.53 10.76 30.10
CA ARG A 156 6.73 11.96 30.41
C ARG A 156 5.93 11.77 31.69
N ASN A 157 5.62 12.86 32.38
CA ASN A 157 4.88 12.84 33.64
C ASN A 157 3.37 12.63 33.45
N GLN A 158 2.81 13.18 32.36
CA GLN A 158 1.39 13.07 32.07
C GLN A 158 1.04 11.61 31.78
N GLN A 159 -0.10 11.15 32.30
CA GLN A 159 -0.61 9.81 32.01
C GLN A 159 -1.05 9.66 30.55
N TYR A 160 -0.97 8.43 30.05
CA TYR A 160 -1.50 8.05 28.76
C TYR A 160 -3.03 8.26 28.69
N GLN A 161 -3.51 8.72 27.54
CA GLN A 161 -4.94 8.90 27.28
C GLN A 161 -5.41 7.92 26.19
N ALA A 162 -6.64 7.42 26.34
CA ALA A 162 -7.24 6.54 25.34
C ALA A 162 -7.27 7.19 23.94
N GLY A 163 -6.88 6.44 22.93
CA GLY A 163 -6.80 6.86 21.54
C GLY A 163 -5.58 7.70 21.19
N GLU A 164 -4.68 8.05 22.13
CA GLU A 164 -3.53 8.91 21.86
C GLU A 164 -2.60 8.32 20.78
N LEU A 165 -2.32 7.00 20.83
CA LEU A 165 -1.57 6.32 19.78
C LEU A 165 -2.34 6.24 18.45
N LEU A 166 -3.68 6.10 18.48
CA LEU A 166 -4.50 6.09 17.26
C LEU A 166 -4.52 7.47 16.57
N GLN A 167 -4.33 8.55 17.31
CA GLN A 167 -4.25 9.90 16.76
C GLN A 167 -2.87 10.21 16.17
N ASP A 168 -1.84 9.44 16.54
CA ASP A 168 -0.47 9.63 16.07
C ASP A 168 -0.26 9.02 14.67
N SER A 169 0.05 9.86 13.68
CA SER A 169 0.22 9.43 12.28
C SER A 169 1.40 8.48 12.06
N ASP A 170 2.51 8.69 12.78
CA ASP A 170 3.70 7.86 12.64
C ASP A 170 3.49 6.50 13.31
N PHE A 171 2.80 6.45 14.46
CA PHE A 171 2.40 5.19 15.09
C PHE A 171 1.59 4.35 14.12
N ARG A 172 0.49 4.90 13.59
CA ARG A 172 -0.41 4.18 12.67
C ARG A 172 0.33 3.67 11.44
N THR A 173 1.12 4.51 10.79
CA THR A 173 1.86 4.12 9.57
C THR A 173 2.97 3.10 9.85
N LYS A 174 3.69 3.21 10.97
CA LYS A 174 4.71 2.22 11.38
C LYS A 174 4.08 0.90 11.83
N LEU A 175 2.86 0.93 12.38
CA LEU A 175 2.13 -0.27 12.75
C LEU A 175 1.61 -0.99 11.48
N LEU A 176 1.06 -0.25 10.51
CA LEU A 176 0.68 -0.81 9.21
C LEU A 176 1.90 -1.37 8.45
N GLN A 177 3.03 -0.68 8.47
CA GLN A 177 4.26 -1.12 7.83
C GLN A 177 4.87 -2.38 8.48
N TYR A 178 4.61 -2.59 9.78
CA TYR A 178 5.22 -3.70 10.53
C TYR A 178 4.91 -5.06 9.91
N ASP A 179 3.68 -5.30 9.44
CA ASP A 179 3.31 -6.59 8.85
C ASP A 179 4.10 -6.89 7.56
N TYR A 180 4.56 -5.88 6.82
CA TYR A 180 5.43 -6.02 5.64
C TYR A 180 6.91 -6.19 6.02
N ASP A 181 7.33 -5.52 7.09
CA ASP A 181 8.73 -5.50 7.55
C ASP A 181 9.02 -6.59 8.59
N ARG A 182 8.03 -7.43 8.91
CA ARG A 182 8.08 -8.39 10.01
C ARG A 182 9.25 -9.37 9.93
N TYR A 183 9.64 -9.75 8.71
CA TYR A 183 10.80 -10.62 8.45
C TYR A 183 12.11 -10.06 9.05
N LEU A 184 12.18 -8.76 9.30
CA LEU A 184 13.32 -8.12 9.95
C LEU A 184 13.39 -8.44 11.45
N TYR A 185 12.29 -8.79 12.07
CA TYR A 185 12.18 -8.94 13.52
C TYR A 185 12.00 -10.38 13.96
N GLU A 186 12.25 -11.38 13.11
CA GLU A 186 12.05 -12.81 13.44
C GLU A 186 12.87 -13.30 14.65
N GLU A 187 13.98 -12.64 14.97
CA GLU A 187 14.80 -12.95 16.15
C GLU A 187 14.27 -12.28 17.44
N PHE A 188 13.19 -11.50 17.36
CA PHE A 188 12.54 -10.83 18.46
C PHE A 188 11.04 -11.17 18.53
N GLU A 189 10.49 -11.15 19.73
CA GLU A 189 9.04 -11.12 19.88
C GLU A 189 8.46 -9.80 19.32
N PRO A 190 7.33 -9.82 18.58
CA PRO A 190 6.66 -8.61 18.07
C PRO A 190 6.42 -7.53 19.14
N GLU A 191 6.16 -7.96 20.37
CA GLU A 191 5.97 -7.14 21.55
C GLU A 191 7.16 -6.22 21.81
N ASN A 192 8.38 -6.65 21.50
CA ASN A 192 9.59 -5.85 21.72
C ASN A 192 9.66 -4.65 20.77
N TYR A 193 9.30 -4.86 19.50
CA TYR A 193 9.18 -3.78 18.53
C TYR A 193 8.09 -2.80 18.97
N LEU A 194 6.93 -3.31 19.39
CA LEU A 194 5.82 -2.46 19.80
C LEU A 194 6.13 -1.65 21.05
N ARG A 195 6.82 -2.22 22.05
CA ARG A 195 7.31 -1.48 23.23
C ARG A 195 8.19 -0.30 22.84
N LEU A 196 9.13 -0.52 21.92
CA LEU A 196 9.99 0.54 21.39
C LEU A 196 9.17 1.60 20.64
N LEU A 197 8.22 1.17 19.79
CA LEU A 197 7.38 2.07 19.02
C LEU A 197 6.54 2.97 19.93
N ILE A 198 5.87 2.39 20.94
CA ILE A 198 5.06 3.13 21.93
C ILE A 198 5.93 4.16 22.66
N TYR A 199 7.08 3.74 23.19
CA TYR A 199 8.00 4.66 23.89
C TYR A 199 8.41 5.84 23.00
N ASN A 200 8.78 5.58 21.74
CA ASN A 200 9.19 6.62 20.80
C ASN A 200 8.08 7.59 20.41
N ARG A 201 6.80 7.25 20.63
CA ARG A 201 5.67 8.11 20.26
C ARG A 201 5.10 8.88 21.43
N VAL A 202 4.92 8.21 22.57
CA VAL A 202 4.22 8.81 23.72
C VAL A 202 5.11 8.99 24.95
N HIS A 203 6.38 8.57 24.90
CA HIS A 203 7.31 8.63 26.03
C HIS A 203 6.72 8.01 27.31
N ARG A 204 5.94 6.93 27.15
CA ARG A 204 5.44 6.06 28.21
C ARG A 204 5.84 4.63 27.86
N MET A 205 5.93 3.77 28.87
CA MET A 205 6.17 2.35 28.67
C MET A 205 4.89 1.58 28.92
N PRO A 206 4.54 0.60 28.09
CA PRO A 206 3.38 -0.24 28.34
C PRO A 206 3.68 -1.24 29.47
N ASP A 207 2.73 -1.35 30.39
CA ASP A 207 2.73 -2.35 31.46
C ASP A 207 2.48 -3.75 30.89
N TYR A 208 1.67 -3.82 29.83
CA TYR A 208 1.31 -5.04 29.14
C TYR A 208 1.39 -4.87 27.63
N VAL A 209 1.94 -5.87 26.94
CA VAL A 209 1.90 -5.98 25.48
C VAL A 209 1.74 -7.46 25.14
N LYS A 210 0.80 -7.78 24.26
CA LYS A 210 0.62 -9.10 23.67
C LYS A 210 0.22 -8.99 22.21
N SER A 211 0.78 -9.84 21.37
CA SER A 211 0.50 -9.92 19.96
C SER A 211 -0.25 -11.21 19.61
N PHE A 212 -1.07 -11.13 18.56
CA PHE A 212 -1.74 -12.25 17.93
C PHE A 212 -1.55 -12.13 16.43
N GLU A 213 -1.38 -13.25 15.74
CA GLU A 213 -1.12 -13.23 14.31
C GLU A 213 -2.07 -14.20 13.61
N ALA A 214 -2.81 -13.71 12.62
CA ALA A 214 -3.83 -14.49 11.94
C ALA A 214 -3.28 -15.82 11.42
N ARG A 215 -2.14 -15.82 10.74
CA ARG A 215 -1.54 -17.05 10.17
C ARG A 215 -1.01 -18.05 11.21
N LYS A 216 -0.80 -17.63 12.47
CA LYS A 216 -0.46 -18.54 13.57
C LYS A 216 -1.70 -19.12 14.26
N VAL A 217 -2.76 -18.32 14.40
CA VAL A 217 -3.98 -18.74 15.12
C VAL A 217 -5.04 -19.36 14.23
N LEU A 218 -5.02 -19.03 12.92
CA LEU A 218 -5.90 -19.54 11.87
C LEU A 218 -5.01 -19.99 10.69
N PRO A 219 -4.49 -21.23 10.70
CA PRO A 219 -3.54 -21.70 9.69
C PRO A 219 -4.03 -21.56 8.24
N GLU A 220 -5.35 -21.63 8.02
CA GLU A 220 -6.01 -21.48 6.70
C GLU A 220 -5.83 -20.06 6.12
N ALA A 221 -5.45 -19.07 6.92
CA ALA A 221 -5.16 -17.71 6.47
C ALA A 221 -4.03 -17.66 5.43
N ALA A 222 -3.01 -18.52 5.56
CA ALA A 222 -1.93 -18.59 4.57
C ALA A 222 -2.42 -19.12 3.20
N GLU A 223 -3.44 -19.97 3.19
CA GLU A 223 -3.96 -20.60 1.98
C GLU A 223 -4.71 -19.62 1.09
N CYS A 224 -5.47 -18.69 1.68
CA CYS A 224 -6.23 -17.67 0.95
C CYS A 224 -5.50 -16.32 0.80
N GLY A 225 -4.30 -16.17 1.38
CA GLY A 225 -3.51 -14.94 1.34
C GLY A 225 -3.74 -14.00 2.52
N PHE A 226 -4.78 -14.22 3.33
CA PHE A 226 -5.13 -13.38 4.47
C PHE A 226 -3.96 -13.21 5.46
N SER A 227 -3.75 -11.98 5.92
CA SER A 227 -2.74 -11.63 6.90
C SER A 227 -3.23 -10.46 7.74
N ALA A 228 -3.15 -10.64 9.06
CA ALA A 228 -3.44 -9.61 10.04
C ALA A 228 -2.63 -9.90 11.30
N THR A 229 -2.29 -8.84 12.03
CA THR A 229 -1.67 -8.91 13.35
C THR A 229 -2.51 -8.06 14.29
N ALA A 230 -2.72 -8.51 15.53
CA ALA A 230 -3.39 -7.75 16.55
C ALA A 230 -2.45 -7.51 17.73
N PHE A 231 -2.50 -6.31 18.29
CA PHE A 231 -1.66 -5.90 19.41
C PHE A 231 -2.52 -5.39 20.55
N GLN A 232 -2.54 -6.15 21.63
CA GLN A 232 -3.13 -5.73 22.87
C GLN A 232 -2.09 -5.04 23.75
N ILE A 233 -2.44 -3.87 24.26
CA ILE A 233 -1.57 -3.08 25.12
C ILE A 233 -2.31 -2.61 26.37
N ALA A 234 -1.58 -2.41 27.45
CA ALA A 234 -2.02 -1.62 28.59
C ALA A 234 -0.95 -0.60 28.96
N ILE A 235 -1.36 0.66 29.12
CA ILE A 235 -0.50 1.78 29.53
C ILE A 235 -1.28 2.60 30.56
N ASP A 236 -0.74 2.76 31.77
CA ASP A 236 -1.35 3.59 32.81
C ASP A 236 -2.81 3.20 33.12
N GLY A 237 -3.14 1.91 33.02
CA GLY A 237 -4.49 1.36 33.23
C GLY A 237 -5.42 1.44 32.02
N VAL A 238 -5.08 2.18 30.96
CA VAL A 238 -5.82 2.21 29.69
C VAL A 238 -5.49 0.97 28.87
N LYS A 239 -6.50 0.25 28.39
CA LYS A 239 -6.36 -0.99 27.63
C LYS A 239 -6.86 -0.80 26.21
N GLU A 240 -6.00 -1.11 25.24
CA GLU A 240 -6.30 -0.93 23.82
C GLU A 240 -5.88 -2.16 23.03
N LEU A 241 -6.61 -2.44 21.96
CA LEU A 241 -6.36 -3.52 21.03
C LEU A 241 -6.32 -2.96 19.60
N TYR A 242 -5.16 -3.01 18.96
CA TYR A 242 -4.98 -2.58 17.59
C TYR A 242 -4.96 -3.78 16.65
N ILE A 243 -5.95 -3.92 15.79
CA ILE A 243 -6.02 -4.99 14.79
C ILE A 243 -5.60 -4.41 13.43
N THR A 244 -4.43 -4.81 12.93
CA THR A 244 -3.90 -4.40 11.62
C THR A 244 -4.21 -5.45 10.56
N PHE A 245 -4.90 -5.03 9.49
CA PHE A 245 -5.11 -5.86 8.30
C PHE A 245 -4.14 -5.45 7.21
N ARG A 246 -3.44 -6.45 6.64
CA ARG A 246 -2.48 -6.22 5.55
C ARG A 246 -3.23 -5.96 4.23
N GLY A 247 -2.75 -4.99 3.46
CA GLY A 247 -3.23 -4.71 2.10
C GLY A 247 -2.54 -5.55 1.03
N THR A 248 -2.98 -5.39 -0.21
CA THR A 248 -2.41 -6.06 -1.39
C THR A 248 -1.06 -5.44 -1.78
N GLU A 249 0.01 -5.84 -1.11
CA GLU A 249 1.37 -5.57 -1.56
C GLU A 249 2.20 -6.86 -1.44
N GLY A 250 2.91 -7.21 -2.52
CA GLY A 250 3.76 -8.39 -2.51
C GLY A 250 4.82 -8.31 -1.41
N GLY A 251 4.96 -9.38 -0.63
CA GLY A 251 6.01 -9.46 0.39
C GLY A 251 7.39 -9.31 -0.24
N ASN A 252 8.05 -8.17 -0.01
CA ASN A 252 9.43 -7.94 -0.42
C ASN A 252 10.37 -8.39 0.70
N ASP A 253 10.38 -9.69 1.04
CA ASP A 253 11.41 -10.23 1.93
C ASP A 253 12.77 -10.09 1.23
N ASN A 254 13.45 -9.00 1.55
CA ASN A 254 14.73 -8.63 0.96
C ASN A 254 15.89 -9.48 1.49
N THR A 255 15.65 -10.39 2.44
CA THR A 255 16.63 -11.40 2.86
C THR A 255 16.71 -12.57 1.87
N ILE A 256 15.66 -12.81 1.09
CA ILE A 256 15.66 -13.83 0.04
C ILE A 256 16.61 -13.39 -1.09
N LYS A 257 17.78 -14.04 -1.13
CA LYS A 257 18.84 -13.73 -2.10
C LYS A 257 18.40 -13.93 -3.55
N SER A 258 17.55 -14.92 -3.82
CA SER A 258 17.08 -15.19 -5.19
C SER A 258 15.98 -14.23 -5.62
N ARG A 259 16.24 -13.47 -6.69
CA ARG A 259 15.24 -12.60 -7.32
C ARG A 259 14.06 -13.38 -7.90
N SER A 260 14.29 -14.58 -8.46
CA SER A 260 13.21 -15.38 -9.04
C SER A 260 12.26 -15.91 -7.96
N LYS A 261 12.79 -16.37 -6.82
CA LYS A 261 11.97 -16.86 -5.70
C LYS A 261 11.13 -15.75 -5.08
N ARG A 262 11.71 -14.54 -4.92
CA ARG A 262 10.96 -13.35 -4.46
C ARG A 262 9.81 -13.02 -5.42
N PHE A 263 10.09 -13.03 -6.72
CA PHE A 263 9.09 -12.76 -7.74
C PHE A 263 7.97 -13.81 -7.75
N GLU A 264 8.31 -15.10 -7.64
CA GLU A 264 7.33 -16.19 -7.58
C GLU A 264 6.40 -16.09 -6.37
N ALA A 265 6.95 -15.85 -5.18
CA ALA A 265 6.17 -15.68 -3.94
C ALA A 265 5.24 -14.47 -4.04
N SER A 266 5.77 -13.35 -4.54
CA SER A 266 5.00 -12.11 -4.75
C SER A 266 3.84 -12.31 -5.73
N ILE A 267 4.02 -13.02 -6.84
CA ILE A 267 2.93 -13.26 -7.81
C ILE A 267 1.77 -14.02 -7.18
N LEU A 268 2.05 -15.10 -6.44
CA LEU A 268 1.00 -15.96 -5.92
C LEU A 268 0.20 -15.25 -4.80
N GLU A 269 0.90 -14.53 -3.91
CA GLU A 269 0.25 -13.73 -2.86
C GLU A 269 -0.59 -12.62 -3.51
N THR A 270 -0.03 -11.88 -4.46
CA THR A 270 -0.73 -10.82 -5.19
C THR A 270 -1.95 -11.35 -5.94
N TYR A 271 -1.87 -12.52 -6.57
CA TYR A 271 -2.99 -13.15 -7.26
C TYR A 271 -4.17 -13.42 -6.32
N LYS A 272 -3.91 -14.01 -5.14
CA LYS A 272 -4.97 -14.35 -4.17
C LYS A 272 -5.69 -13.10 -3.66
N ASP A 273 -4.94 -12.05 -3.38
CA ASP A 273 -5.51 -10.77 -2.96
C ASP A 273 -6.32 -10.11 -4.07
N TRP A 274 -5.85 -10.17 -5.32
CA TRP A 274 -6.61 -9.65 -6.45
C TRP A 274 -7.85 -10.48 -6.78
N ASP A 275 -7.83 -11.78 -6.55
CA ASP A 275 -9.01 -12.62 -6.70
C ASP A 275 -10.10 -12.20 -5.72
N TYR A 276 -9.73 -11.91 -4.47
CA TYR A 276 -10.66 -11.29 -3.51
C TYR A 276 -11.09 -9.89 -3.96
N ASN A 277 -10.16 -8.98 -4.32
CA ASN A 277 -10.50 -7.63 -4.76
C ASN A 277 -11.48 -7.63 -5.94
N VAL A 278 -11.30 -8.52 -6.91
CA VAL A 278 -12.21 -8.62 -8.06
C VAL A 278 -13.58 -9.13 -7.59
N ASN A 279 -13.66 -10.26 -6.89
CA ASN A 279 -14.95 -10.83 -6.52
C ASN A 279 -15.69 -9.94 -5.51
N ALA A 280 -15.06 -9.56 -4.41
CA ALA A 280 -15.69 -8.87 -3.29
C ALA A 280 -15.88 -7.37 -3.54
N ILE A 281 -14.89 -6.67 -4.10
CA ILE A 281 -14.91 -5.20 -4.23
C ILE A 281 -15.43 -4.78 -5.62
N LEU A 282 -14.85 -5.31 -6.69
CA LEU A 282 -15.18 -4.90 -8.05
C LEU A 282 -16.57 -5.40 -8.49
N ILE A 283 -16.91 -6.65 -8.17
CA ILE A 283 -18.18 -7.28 -8.57
C ILE A 283 -19.23 -7.23 -7.44
N GLY A 284 -18.80 -7.41 -6.20
CA GLY A 284 -19.71 -7.60 -5.06
C GLY A 284 -20.33 -8.99 -5.03
N SER A 285 -19.61 -10.00 -5.52
CA SER A 285 -20.05 -11.40 -5.54
C SER A 285 -19.80 -12.08 -4.21
N ASP A 286 -20.48 -13.21 -4.00
CA ASP A 286 -20.29 -14.10 -2.86
C ASP A 286 -19.20 -15.18 -3.09
N LYS A 287 -18.42 -15.04 -4.17
CA LYS A 287 -17.35 -15.98 -4.54
C LYS A 287 -16.05 -15.61 -3.83
N ASN A 288 -15.30 -16.63 -3.42
CA ASN A 288 -14.00 -16.50 -2.77
C ASN A 288 -13.95 -15.49 -1.60
N LEU A 289 -14.87 -15.64 -0.65
CA LEU A 289 -14.94 -14.80 0.56
C LEU A 289 -14.05 -15.28 1.70
N SER A 290 -13.13 -16.21 1.44
CA SER A 290 -12.31 -16.87 2.46
C SER A 290 -11.52 -15.86 3.29
N GLN A 291 -10.95 -14.82 2.66
CA GLN A 291 -10.23 -13.77 3.40
C GLN A 291 -11.15 -13.01 4.37
N LEU A 292 -12.36 -12.64 3.96
CA LEU A 292 -13.31 -11.93 4.83
C LEU A 292 -13.82 -12.79 5.99
N LYS A 293 -14.10 -14.07 5.72
CA LYS A 293 -14.48 -15.04 6.77
C LYS A 293 -13.39 -15.16 7.82
N LEU A 294 -12.14 -15.29 7.39
CA LEU A 294 -10.98 -15.37 8.28
C LEU A 294 -10.70 -14.04 9.01
N ALA A 295 -10.95 -12.91 8.36
CA ALA A 295 -10.85 -11.59 9.01
C ALA A 295 -11.84 -11.47 10.17
N ARG A 296 -13.09 -11.87 9.96
CA ARG A 296 -14.11 -11.90 11.02
C ARG A 296 -13.76 -12.88 12.14
N GLN A 297 -13.36 -14.11 11.81
CA GLN A 297 -12.91 -15.10 12.79
C GLN A 297 -11.72 -14.61 13.62
N PHE A 298 -10.78 -13.89 13.00
CA PHE A 298 -9.64 -13.32 13.69
C PHE A 298 -10.06 -12.22 14.68
N VAL A 299 -10.95 -11.31 14.26
CA VAL A 299 -11.51 -10.28 15.15
C VAL A 299 -12.23 -10.93 16.34
N GLU A 300 -13.09 -11.92 16.11
CA GLU A 300 -13.78 -12.66 17.16
C GLU A 300 -12.79 -13.35 18.10
N TYR A 301 -11.79 -14.05 17.56
CA TYR A 301 -10.77 -14.77 18.32
C TYR A 301 -10.01 -13.86 19.29
N VAL A 302 -9.58 -12.69 18.80
CA VAL A 302 -8.77 -11.75 19.58
C VAL A 302 -9.65 -10.99 20.58
N SER A 303 -10.87 -10.61 20.19
CA SER A 303 -11.81 -9.92 21.09
C SER A 303 -12.18 -10.78 22.29
N GLN A 304 -12.45 -12.08 22.10
CA GLN A 304 -12.73 -13.03 23.19
C GLN A 304 -11.55 -13.23 24.16
N ARG A 305 -10.33 -12.92 23.72
CA ARG A 305 -9.10 -13.04 24.52
C ARG A 305 -8.58 -11.71 25.00
N SER A 306 -9.32 -10.63 24.74
CA SER A 306 -8.97 -9.30 25.18
C SER A 306 -9.24 -9.13 26.68
N LEU A 307 -8.45 -8.30 27.35
CA LEU A 307 -8.70 -7.84 28.71
C LEU A 307 -10.06 -7.14 28.79
N SER A 308 -10.74 -7.24 29.92
CA SER A 308 -12.00 -6.51 30.14
C SER A 308 -11.82 -5.00 29.93
N ASP A 309 -12.84 -4.35 29.37
CA ASP A 309 -12.89 -2.91 29.07
C ASP A 309 -11.83 -2.43 28.06
N THR A 310 -11.35 -3.33 27.19
CA THR A 310 -10.41 -2.98 26.11
C THR A 310 -11.12 -2.22 24.99
N LEU A 311 -10.54 -1.09 24.57
CA LEU A 311 -10.95 -0.40 23.34
C LEU A 311 -10.32 -1.06 22.12
N VAL A 312 -11.13 -1.42 21.13
CA VAL A 312 -10.70 -2.14 19.93
C VAL A 312 -10.63 -1.18 18.75
N TYR A 313 -9.49 -1.15 18.07
CA TYR A 313 -9.22 -0.27 16.94
C TYR A 313 -8.83 -1.06 15.69
N GLY A 314 -9.53 -0.80 14.58
CA GLY A 314 -9.22 -1.38 13.27
C GLY A 314 -8.27 -0.49 12.46
N LEU A 315 -7.18 -1.07 11.93
CA LEU A 315 -6.23 -0.38 11.08
C LEU A 315 -6.04 -1.15 9.77
N GLY A 316 -6.02 -0.44 8.65
CA GLY A 316 -5.79 -1.10 7.36
C GLY A 316 -5.29 -0.18 6.26
N HIS A 317 -4.53 -0.74 5.32
CA HIS A 317 -4.11 -0.08 4.09
C HIS A 317 -4.65 -0.84 2.88
N SER A 318 -5.09 -0.14 1.82
CA SER A 318 -5.60 -0.78 0.59
C SER A 318 -6.70 -1.81 0.87
N LEU A 319 -6.51 -3.08 0.53
CA LEU A 319 -7.40 -4.20 0.89
C LEU A 319 -7.60 -4.35 2.42
N GLY A 320 -6.57 -4.09 3.23
CA GLY A 320 -6.71 -4.07 4.68
C GLY A 320 -7.70 -3.01 5.17
N GLY A 321 -7.72 -1.85 4.51
CA GLY A 321 -8.69 -0.79 4.79
C GLY A 321 -10.11 -1.14 4.36
N HIS A 322 -10.27 -1.99 3.33
CA HIS A 322 -11.57 -2.57 3.00
C HIS A 322 -12.08 -3.47 4.13
N PHE A 323 -11.24 -4.34 4.71
CA PHE A 323 -11.66 -5.19 5.84
C PHE A 323 -12.13 -4.37 7.04
N VAL A 324 -11.42 -3.29 7.40
CA VAL A 324 -11.86 -2.39 8.49
C VAL A 324 -13.26 -1.84 8.22
N GLN A 325 -13.49 -1.26 7.04
CA GLN A 325 -14.80 -0.67 6.70
C GLN A 325 -15.91 -1.72 6.60
N THR A 326 -15.64 -2.86 5.97
CA THR A 326 -16.61 -3.95 5.78
C THR A 326 -17.03 -4.57 7.11
N LEU A 327 -16.06 -4.92 7.98
CA LEU A 327 -16.35 -5.48 9.30
C LEU A 327 -17.01 -4.45 10.22
N GLN A 328 -16.68 -3.17 10.08
CA GLN A 328 -17.37 -2.11 10.82
C GLN A 328 -18.85 -2.02 10.44
N LEU A 329 -19.16 -1.99 9.13
CA LEU A 329 -20.54 -1.90 8.65
C LEU A 329 -21.35 -3.15 8.99
N MET A 330 -20.75 -4.33 8.81
CA MET A 330 -21.43 -5.59 9.09
C MET A 330 -21.62 -5.78 10.58
N ASP A 331 -20.55 -5.76 11.35
CA ASP A 331 -20.52 -6.39 12.68
C ASP A 331 -20.15 -5.41 13.80
N ASP A 332 -20.04 -4.12 13.52
CA ASP A 332 -19.70 -3.07 14.49
C ASP A 332 -18.45 -3.43 15.33
N SER A 333 -17.42 -3.90 14.63
CA SER A 333 -16.28 -4.59 15.24
C SER A 333 -15.30 -3.70 16.00
N PHE A 334 -15.31 -2.38 15.79
CA PHE A 334 -14.29 -1.47 16.31
C PHE A 334 -14.90 -0.26 17.02
N ASN A 335 -14.27 0.18 18.11
CA ASN A 335 -14.60 1.43 18.80
C ASN A 335 -14.14 2.67 18.01
N ALA A 336 -13.11 2.53 17.18
CA ALA A 336 -12.64 3.53 16.22
C ALA A 336 -11.73 2.85 15.19
N GLY A 337 -11.37 3.54 14.12
CA GLY A 337 -10.50 2.93 13.11
C GLY A 337 -9.80 3.92 12.21
N PHE A 338 -8.76 3.42 11.56
CA PHE A 338 -7.95 4.18 10.62
C PHE A 338 -7.70 3.38 9.36
N THR A 339 -7.96 3.98 8.21
CA THR A 339 -7.57 3.39 6.93
C THR A 339 -6.71 4.35 6.11
N LEU A 340 -5.81 3.79 5.31
CA LEU A 340 -4.94 4.54 4.38
C LEU A 340 -5.12 4.02 2.96
N ASN A 341 -5.47 4.89 2.02
CA ASN A 341 -5.69 4.53 0.60
C ASN A 341 -6.53 3.25 0.46
N SER A 342 -7.62 3.16 1.22
CA SER A 342 -8.43 1.95 1.32
C SER A 342 -9.23 1.66 0.06
N ALA A 343 -9.50 0.39 -0.22
CA ALA A 343 -10.53 0.02 -1.17
C ALA A 343 -11.94 0.21 -0.55
N PRO A 344 -12.98 0.48 -1.36
CA PRO A 344 -14.34 0.72 -0.88
C PRO A 344 -15.04 -0.57 -0.39
N VAL A 345 -16.16 -0.40 0.29
CA VAL A 345 -17.13 -1.46 0.56
C VAL A 345 -18.09 -1.58 -0.61
N ASN A 346 -18.43 -2.81 -1.04
CA ASN A 346 -19.44 -3.06 -2.06
C ASN A 346 -20.75 -3.53 -1.41
N LEU A 347 -21.85 -2.81 -1.60
CA LEU A 347 -23.14 -3.09 -0.95
C LEU A 347 -23.76 -4.42 -1.39
N LYS A 348 -23.49 -4.90 -2.61
CA LYS A 348 -23.97 -6.22 -3.06
C LYS A 348 -23.35 -7.34 -2.22
N LEU A 349 -22.05 -7.24 -1.95
CA LEU A 349 -21.35 -8.16 -1.05
C LEU A 349 -22.00 -8.15 0.34
N ILE A 350 -22.27 -6.96 0.90
CA ILE A 350 -22.90 -6.83 2.22
C ILE A 350 -24.30 -7.47 2.22
N GLN A 351 -25.10 -7.23 1.18
CA GLN A 351 -26.43 -7.85 1.08
C GLN A 351 -26.36 -9.38 1.02
N HIS A 352 -25.37 -9.94 0.30
CA HIS A 352 -25.19 -11.39 0.26
C HIS A 352 -24.80 -11.98 1.62
N LEU A 353 -23.96 -11.26 2.38
CA LEU A 353 -23.41 -11.74 3.65
C LEU A 353 -24.29 -11.47 4.86
N LYS A 354 -25.00 -10.35 4.84
CA LYS A 354 -25.82 -9.84 5.93
C LYS A 354 -27.11 -9.20 5.38
N PRO A 355 -27.97 -9.96 4.69
CA PRO A 355 -29.19 -9.44 4.07
C PRO A 355 -30.13 -8.77 5.08
N GLU A 356 -30.09 -9.22 6.34
CA GLU A 356 -30.88 -8.68 7.44
C GLU A 356 -30.34 -7.36 8.02
N LEU A 357 -29.17 -6.88 7.58
CA LEU A 357 -28.59 -5.62 8.06
C LEU A 357 -29.51 -4.42 7.80
N PHE A 358 -30.26 -4.46 6.69
CA PHE A 358 -31.20 -3.42 6.29
C PHE A 358 -32.55 -4.03 5.91
N THR A 359 -33.61 -3.24 6.03
CA THR A 359 -34.92 -3.64 5.49
C THR A 359 -34.87 -3.70 3.95
N PRO A 360 -35.75 -4.47 3.29
CA PRO A 360 -35.79 -4.53 1.82
C PRO A 360 -35.92 -3.14 1.16
N GLU A 361 -36.69 -2.23 1.75
CA GLU A 361 -36.87 -0.86 1.25
C GLU A 361 -35.59 -0.04 1.39
N THR A 362 -34.84 -0.25 2.47
CA THR A 362 -33.57 0.42 2.72
C THR A 362 -32.49 -0.09 1.76
N TRP A 363 -32.45 -1.40 1.50
CA TRP A 363 -31.61 -1.99 0.47
C TRP A 363 -31.90 -1.42 -0.91
N GLN A 364 -33.18 -1.35 -1.29
CA GLN A 364 -33.57 -0.78 -2.58
C GLN A 364 -33.12 0.68 -2.69
N LYS A 365 -33.37 1.51 -1.67
CA LYS A 365 -32.91 2.91 -1.66
C LYS A 365 -31.40 3.04 -1.73
N LEU A 366 -30.66 2.22 -1.00
CA LEU A 366 -29.19 2.20 -1.05
C LEU A 366 -28.69 1.83 -2.44
N PHE A 367 -29.30 0.83 -3.08
CA PHE A 367 -28.98 0.49 -4.45
C PHE A 367 -29.36 1.59 -5.41
N ASP A 368 -30.54 2.17 -5.39
CA ASP A 368 -30.90 3.31 -6.25
C ASP A 368 -29.92 4.49 -6.08
N LEU A 369 -29.54 4.80 -4.83
CA LEU A 369 -28.57 5.84 -4.50
C LEU A 369 -27.13 5.48 -4.86
N THR A 370 -26.78 4.23 -5.15
CA THR A 370 -25.41 3.81 -5.53
C THR A 370 -25.33 3.14 -6.89
N ASP A 371 -26.48 2.99 -7.55
CA ASP A 371 -26.65 2.49 -8.90
C ASP A 371 -26.15 3.53 -9.89
N ASP A 372 -26.01 3.08 -11.14
CA ASP A 372 -25.31 3.81 -12.17
C ASP A 372 -26.10 4.05 -13.44
N THR A 373 -27.43 4.03 -13.30
CA THR A 373 -28.43 4.37 -14.30
C THR A 373 -28.42 5.87 -14.69
N GLU A 374 -27.86 6.74 -13.86
CA GLU A 374 -27.60 8.15 -14.19
C GLU A 374 -26.15 8.38 -14.64
N ASN A 375 -25.93 9.28 -15.61
CA ASN A 375 -24.59 9.69 -16.07
C ASN A 375 -23.66 10.08 -14.90
N VAL A 376 -22.33 10.06 -15.14
CA VAL A 376 -21.22 10.28 -14.18
C VAL A 376 -21.64 10.63 -12.74
N LYS A 377 -21.66 9.60 -11.88
CA LYS A 377 -21.97 9.73 -10.46
C LYS A 377 -20.70 10.01 -9.66
N TYR A 378 -20.52 11.26 -9.26
CA TYR A 378 -19.53 11.63 -8.25
C TYR A 378 -20.16 11.45 -6.88
N ILE A 379 -19.40 10.91 -5.91
CA ILE A 379 -19.89 10.90 -4.53
C ILE A 379 -19.75 12.31 -3.95
N THR A 380 -20.80 13.11 -4.14
CA THR A 380 -20.93 14.44 -3.53
C THR A 380 -21.19 14.32 -2.04
N THR A 381 -20.92 15.39 -1.29
CA THR A 381 -21.28 15.47 0.14
C THR A 381 -22.78 15.21 0.35
N ASP A 382 -23.63 15.69 -0.55
CA ASP A 382 -25.08 15.47 -0.47
C ASP A 382 -25.47 14.01 -0.69
N LEU A 383 -24.87 13.35 -1.69
CA LEU A 383 -25.10 11.92 -1.94
C LEU A 383 -24.62 11.09 -0.73
N LYS A 384 -23.44 11.43 -0.20
CA LYS A 384 -22.92 10.77 1.01
C LYS A 384 -23.84 10.97 2.21
N ASN A 385 -24.37 12.16 2.42
CA ASN A 385 -25.32 12.44 3.50
C ASN A 385 -26.61 11.64 3.37
N GLN A 386 -27.12 11.45 2.15
CA GLN A 386 -28.27 10.59 1.88
C GLN A 386 -27.98 9.13 2.22
N ILE A 387 -26.83 8.61 1.79
CA ILE A 387 -26.39 7.24 2.11
C ILE A 387 -26.23 7.07 3.63
N ASN A 388 -25.57 8.01 4.32
CA ASN A 388 -25.33 7.95 5.77
C ASN A 388 -26.63 7.85 6.60
N ARG A 389 -27.71 8.51 6.17
CA ARG A 389 -29.01 8.44 6.84
C ARG A 389 -29.68 7.06 6.74
N LEU A 390 -29.24 6.22 5.80
CA LEU A 390 -29.73 4.86 5.61
C LEU A 390 -28.86 3.81 6.31
N LEU A 391 -27.66 4.18 6.77
CA LEU A 391 -26.79 3.27 7.50
C LEU A 391 -27.32 3.02 8.92
N PRO A 392 -26.95 1.90 9.58
CA PRO A 392 -27.53 1.53 10.87
C PRO A 392 -27.20 2.52 12.00
N ARG A 393 -26.07 3.22 11.88
CA ARG A 393 -25.64 4.30 12.77
C ARG A 393 -24.65 5.24 12.08
N ASP A 394 -24.30 6.33 12.74
CA ASP A 394 -23.14 7.14 12.37
C ASP A 394 -21.85 6.37 12.66
N TYR A 395 -20.88 6.42 11.75
CA TYR A 395 -19.59 5.71 11.84
C TYR A 395 -18.40 6.70 11.85
N SER A 396 -18.62 7.91 12.38
CA SER A 396 -17.65 9.00 12.35
C SER A 396 -16.33 8.71 13.06
N GLU A 397 -16.28 7.66 13.88
CA GLU A 397 -15.08 7.11 14.52
C GLU A 397 -14.12 6.37 13.57
N ILE A 398 -14.57 5.99 12.36
CA ILE A 398 -13.69 5.44 11.32
C ILE A 398 -13.18 6.58 10.44
N ILE A 399 -11.86 6.74 10.40
CA ILE A 399 -11.19 7.77 9.60
C ILE A 399 -10.51 7.11 8.40
N ASN A 400 -10.98 7.43 7.19
CA ASN A 400 -10.37 6.99 5.94
C ASN A 400 -9.49 8.10 5.38
N GLN A 401 -8.17 7.96 5.54
CA GLN A 401 -7.21 8.87 4.93
C GLN A 401 -6.88 8.39 3.52
N SER A 402 -6.92 9.30 2.57
CA SER A 402 -6.59 8.98 1.18
C SER A 402 -5.86 10.11 0.50
N PHE A 403 -5.01 9.75 -0.44
CA PHE A 403 -4.50 10.68 -1.43
C PHE A 403 -5.53 10.80 -2.56
N GLU A 404 -5.94 12.03 -2.92
CA GLU A 404 -7.08 12.26 -3.85
C GLU A 404 -6.90 11.64 -5.24
N GLN A 405 -5.66 11.44 -5.69
CA GLN A 405 -5.35 10.83 -6.98
C GLN A 405 -4.76 9.43 -6.77
N ASP A 406 -5.05 8.78 -5.64
CA ASP A 406 -4.72 7.38 -5.42
C ASP A 406 -5.52 6.48 -6.37
N MET A 407 -4.92 5.38 -6.80
CA MET A 407 -5.56 4.45 -7.72
C MET A 407 -6.85 3.82 -7.17
N THR A 408 -6.99 3.73 -5.85
CA THR A 408 -8.21 3.18 -5.22
C THR A 408 -9.41 4.10 -5.35
N GLN A 409 -9.21 5.38 -5.62
CA GLN A 409 -10.31 6.34 -5.81
C GLN A 409 -11.20 5.95 -7.00
N VAL A 410 -10.62 5.31 -8.02
CA VAL A 410 -11.39 4.75 -9.15
C VAL A 410 -12.41 3.70 -8.69
N PHE A 411 -12.12 2.94 -7.63
CA PHE A 411 -13.07 1.92 -7.15
C PHE A 411 -14.24 2.54 -6.38
N TYR A 412 -14.07 3.70 -5.74
CA TYR A 412 -15.13 4.39 -5.01
C TYR A 412 -16.23 4.96 -5.91
N GLU A 413 -15.99 5.09 -7.21
CA GLU A 413 -16.96 5.60 -8.19
C GLU A 413 -17.55 4.47 -9.08
N LEU A 414 -17.26 3.21 -8.72
CA LEU A 414 -17.94 2.05 -9.27
C LEU A 414 -19.37 1.91 -8.71
N PRO A 415 -20.28 1.24 -9.42
CA PRO A 415 -21.63 0.98 -8.92
C PRO A 415 -21.61 0.25 -7.58
N PHE A 416 -22.54 0.61 -6.69
CA PHE A 416 -22.78 -0.05 -5.41
C PHE A 416 -21.63 0.05 -4.39
N THR A 417 -20.61 0.86 -4.65
CA THR A 417 -19.51 1.06 -3.71
C THR A 417 -19.70 2.28 -2.83
N ILE A 418 -19.30 2.17 -1.56
CA ILE A 418 -19.35 3.25 -0.56
C ILE A 418 -18.08 3.25 0.31
N TRP A 419 -17.84 4.33 1.04
CA TRP A 419 -16.98 4.31 2.23
C TRP A 419 -17.79 4.39 3.52
N VAL A 420 -17.23 3.81 4.59
CA VAL A 420 -17.80 3.81 5.94
C VAL A 420 -16.99 4.76 6.81
N GLY A 421 -17.66 5.71 7.47
CA GLY A 421 -17.06 6.74 8.31
C GLY A 421 -16.66 8.03 7.58
N GLN A 422 -15.69 8.75 8.13
CA GLN A 422 -15.19 10.03 7.61
C GLN A 422 -14.16 9.80 6.50
N LYS A 423 -14.11 10.69 5.50
CA LYS A 423 -13.06 10.69 4.49
C LYS A 423 -12.19 11.94 4.62
N TRP A 424 -10.90 11.74 4.76
CA TRP A 424 -9.90 12.81 4.86
C TRP A 424 -8.99 12.71 3.64
N GLU A 425 -9.18 13.62 2.70
CA GLU A 425 -8.48 13.62 1.42
C GLU A 425 -7.32 14.61 1.41
N TYR A 426 -6.15 14.15 0.97
CA TYR A 426 -4.95 14.95 0.86
C TYR A 426 -4.67 15.31 -0.58
N ASN A 427 -4.60 16.61 -0.87
CA ASN A 427 -4.30 17.15 -2.20
C ASN A 427 -2.82 17.57 -2.35
N LEU A 428 -2.26 17.31 -3.53
CA LEU A 428 -1.01 17.93 -3.98
C LEU A 428 -1.30 18.98 -5.07
N SER A 429 -1.43 20.25 -4.66
CA SER A 429 -1.82 21.37 -5.54
C SER A 429 -0.99 21.53 -6.82
N ASN A 430 0.24 21.03 -6.83
CA ASN A 430 1.17 21.10 -7.96
C ASN A 430 1.37 19.77 -8.70
N TRP A 431 0.65 18.71 -8.31
CA TRP A 431 0.78 17.39 -8.92
C TRP A 431 -0.45 17.10 -9.78
N LYS A 432 -0.21 16.93 -11.08
CA LYS A 432 -1.23 16.69 -12.09
C LYS A 432 -1.12 15.22 -12.49
N TYR A 433 -1.78 14.34 -11.72
CA TYR A 433 -1.81 12.91 -11.98
C TYR A 433 -3.17 12.45 -12.51
N PRO A 434 -3.24 11.35 -13.29
CA PRO A 434 -4.37 11.12 -14.18
C PRO A 434 -5.59 10.41 -13.59
N PHE A 435 -5.50 9.84 -12.37
CA PHE A 435 -6.66 9.25 -11.69
C PHE A 435 -7.72 10.29 -11.30
N LYS A 436 -7.46 11.58 -11.54
CA LYS A 436 -8.50 12.61 -11.56
C LYS A 436 -9.62 12.30 -12.56
N ASN A 437 -9.30 11.61 -13.67
CA ASN A 437 -10.28 11.28 -14.69
C ASN A 437 -10.84 9.89 -14.39
N HIS A 438 -12.06 9.82 -13.86
CA HIS A 438 -12.73 8.54 -13.65
C HIS A 438 -13.04 7.84 -14.99
N PRO A 439 -13.00 6.49 -15.09
CA PRO A 439 -13.45 5.75 -16.27
C PRO A 439 -14.80 6.20 -16.85
N ARG A 440 -15.74 6.64 -16.00
CA ARG A 440 -17.07 7.14 -16.43
C ARG A 440 -17.02 8.41 -17.29
N ALA A 441 -15.93 9.17 -17.25
CA ALA A 441 -15.74 10.29 -18.17
C ALA A 441 -15.57 9.84 -19.63
N PHE A 442 -15.36 8.54 -19.87
CA PHE A 442 -15.09 7.96 -21.19
C PHE A 442 -15.97 6.75 -21.51
N LEU A 443 -16.46 6.03 -20.50
CA LEU A 443 -17.18 4.77 -20.63
C LEU A 443 -18.61 4.93 -20.11
N SER A 444 -19.58 4.37 -20.86
CA SER A 444 -20.96 4.19 -20.41
C SER A 444 -21.08 3.13 -19.30
N SER A 445 -22.20 3.11 -18.56
CA SER A 445 -22.47 2.09 -17.54
C SER A 445 -22.32 0.67 -18.10
N GLY A 446 -22.90 0.38 -19.26
CA GLY A 446 -22.74 -0.93 -19.93
C GLY A 446 -21.28 -1.30 -20.23
N GLU A 447 -20.45 -0.31 -20.59
CA GLU A 447 -19.01 -0.52 -20.83
C GLU A 447 -18.23 -0.74 -19.52
N ILE A 448 -18.60 -0.07 -18.43
CA ILE A 448 -18.06 -0.33 -17.08
C ILE A 448 -18.40 -1.75 -16.60
N HIS A 449 -19.65 -2.19 -16.81
CA HIS A 449 -20.06 -3.56 -16.49
C HIS A 449 -19.35 -4.60 -17.36
N ALA A 450 -19.10 -4.30 -18.64
CA ALA A 450 -18.30 -5.16 -19.51
C ALA A 450 -16.84 -5.28 -19.01
N TYR A 451 -16.26 -4.18 -18.52
CA TYR A 451 -14.94 -4.16 -17.87
C TYR A 451 -14.94 -5.02 -16.60
N GLN A 452 -15.91 -4.84 -15.70
CA GLN A 452 -16.08 -5.67 -14.50
C GLN A 452 -16.15 -7.16 -14.87
N ARG A 453 -17.01 -7.52 -15.82
CA ARG A 453 -17.18 -8.90 -16.29
C ARG A 453 -15.92 -9.49 -16.92
N PHE A 454 -15.10 -8.68 -17.59
CA PHE A 454 -13.81 -9.13 -18.12
C PHE A 454 -12.89 -9.62 -16.99
N PHE A 455 -12.78 -8.85 -15.90
CA PHE A 455 -11.98 -9.23 -14.74
C PHE A 455 -12.58 -10.43 -14.01
N GLU A 456 -13.90 -10.48 -13.82
CA GLU A 456 -14.57 -11.65 -13.24
C GLU A 456 -14.22 -12.93 -14.02
N GLN A 457 -14.30 -12.87 -15.36
CA GLN A 457 -13.98 -14.01 -16.22
C GLN A 457 -12.50 -14.38 -16.20
N LEU A 458 -11.60 -13.39 -16.13
CA LEU A 458 -10.16 -13.64 -15.99
C LEU A 458 -9.90 -14.41 -14.70
N PHE A 459 -10.38 -13.92 -13.57
CA PHE A 459 -10.10 -14.55 -12.27
C PHE A 459 -10.80 -15.90 -12.13
N ALA A 460 -12.02 -16.06 -12.64
CA ALA A 460 -12.66 -17.36 -12.78
C ALA A 460 -11.80 -18.33 -13.60
N TYR A 461 -11.19 -17.88 -14.72
CA TYR A 461 -10.28 -18.70 -15.52
C TYR A 461 -8.96 -19.04 -14.79
N LEU A 462 -8.53 -18.21 -13.84
CA LEU A 462 -7.30 -18.42 -13.08
C LEU A 462 -7.49 -19.36 -11.88
N THR A 463 -8.72 -19.63 -11.43
CA THR A 463 -9.03 -20.53 -10.29
C THR A 463 -8.40 -21.92 -10.40
N ILE A 464 -8.14 -22.41 -11.62
CA ILE A 464 -7.48 -23.70 -11.88
C ILE A 464 -5.95 -23.67 -11.68
N SER A 465 -5.38 -22.52 -11.31
CA SER A 465 -3.94 -22.31 -11.19
C SER A 465 -3.45 -22.62 -9.77
N ASN A 466 -2.61 -23.63 -9.63
CA ASN A 466 -2.10 -24.10 -8.33
C ASN A 466 -0.72 -23.51 -7.98
N ASN A 467 -0.08 -22.79 -8.90
CA ASN A 467 1.22 -22.15 -8.67
C ASN A 467 1.42 -20.89 -9.52
N SER A 468 2.45 -20.10 -9.18
CA SER A 468 2.78 -18.84 -9.85
C SER A 468 3.02 -18.97 -11.35
N ALA A 469 3.68 -20.04 -11.80
CA ALA A 469 3.93 -20.28 -13.22
C ALA A 469 2.63 -20.53 -13.99
N GLN A 470 1.68 -21.27 -13.40
CA GLN A 470 0.36 -21.48 -13.98
C GLN A 470 -0.45 -20.19 -14.02
N VAL A 471 -0.44 -19.38 -12.94
CA VAL A 471 -1.13 -18.07 -12.92
C VAL A 471 -0.65 -17.20 -14.08
N VAL A 472 0.66 -17.08 -14.29
CA VAL A 472 1.24 -16.29 -15.39
C VAL A 472 0.85 -16.87 -16.75
N LYS A 473 1.03 -18.18 -16.96
CA LYS A 473 0.71 -18.86 -18.22
C LYS A 473 -0.77 -18.71 -18.58
N ASN A 474 -1.66 -18.93 -17.62
CA ASN A 474 -3.11 -18.89 -17.82
C ASN A 474 -3.59 -17.45 -18.05
N SER A 475 -3.01 -16.47 -17.36
CA SER A 475 -3.28 -15.04 -17.61
C SER A 475 -2.93 -14.66 -19.06
N MET A 476 -1.75 -15.06 -19.53
CA MET A 476 -1.33 -14.80 -20.91
C MET A 476 -2.21 -15.53 -21.94
N SER A 477 -2.62 -16.76 -21.63
CA SER A 477 -3.56 -17.53 -22.47
C SER A 477 -4.91 -16.82 -22.60
N PHE A 478 -5.48 -16.36 -21.49
CA PHE A 478 -6.73 -15.63 -21.45
C PHE A 478 -6.65 -14.32 -22.25
N ILE A 479 -5.60 -13.51 -22.01
CA ILE A 479 -5.37 -12.26 -22.73
C ILE A 479 -5.24 -12.51 -24.24
N ARG A 480 -4.50 -13.55 -24.64
CA ARG A 480 -4.35 -13.92 -26.06
C ARG A 480 -5.67 -14.31 -26.69
N HIS A 481 -6.50 -15.09 -25.99
CA HIS A 481 -7.83 -15.47 -26.47
C HIS A 481 -8.75 -14.26 -26.64
N ARG A 482 -8.78 -13.35 -25.65
CA ARG A 482 -9.58 -12.12 -25.71
C ARG A 482 -9.10 -11.15 -26.78
N THR A 483 -7.79 -11.06 -27.00
CA THR A 483 -7.21 -10.26 -28.09
C THR A 483 -7.65 -10.80 -29.46
N ARG A 484 -7.74 -12.12 -29.62
CA ARG A 484 -8.25 -12.73 -30.85
C ARG A 484 -9.72 -12.39 -31.08
N ILE A 485 -10.58 -12.52 -30.07
CA ILE A 485 -11.99 -12.11 -30.18
C ILE A 485 -12.11 -10.63 -30.54
N LEU A 486 -11.32 -9.77 -29.92
CA LEU A 486 -11.30 -8.34 -30.24
C LEU A 486 -10.92 -8.12 -31.71
N HIS A 487 -9.89 -8.79 -32.22
CA HIS A 487 -9.48 -8.71 -33.62
C HIS A 487 -10.60 -9.15 -34.57
N ASP A 488 -11.20 -10.31 -34.31
CA ASP A 488 -12.27 -10.89 -35.13
C ASP A 488 -13.55 -10.01 -35.12
N THR A 489 -13.75 -9.18 -34.09
CA THR A 489 -14.98 -8.39 -33.88
C THR A 489 -14.78 -6.87 -33.95
N ILE A 490 -13.57 -6.38 -34.23
CA ILE A 490 -13.28 -4.92 -34.24
C ILE A 490 -14.09 -4.16 -35.31
N ASN A 491 -14.58 -4.85 -36.33
CA ASN A 491 -15.43 -4.26 -37.36
C ASN A 491 -16.87 -3.96 -36.87
N ASP A 492 -17.32 -4.52 -35.74
CA ASP A 492 -18.58 -4.08 -35.09
C ASP A 492 -18.36 -2.67 -34.51
N PRO A 493 -19.15 -1.66 -34.91
CA PRO A 493 -19.06 -0.30 -34.38
C PRO A 493 -19.07 -0.21 -32.85
N ARG A 494 -19.82 -1.09 -32.17
CA ARG A 494 -19.89 -1.11 -30.70
C ARG A 494 -18.59 -1.58 -30.07
N THR A 495 -18.00 -2.65 -30.61
CA THR A 495 -16.70 -3.18 -30.16
C THR A 495 -15.59 -2.16 -30.39
N ALA A 496 -15.55 -1.55 -31.60
CA ALA A 496 -14.59 -0.52 -31.92
C ALA A 496 -14.71 0.68 -30.96
N LYS A 497 -15.93 1.17 -30.74
CA LYS A 497 -16.19 2.28 -29.80
C LYS A 497 -15.65 1.94 -28.42
N TYR A 498 -16.06 0.81 -27.84
CA TYR A 498 -15.62 0.41 -26.49
C TYR A 498 -14.10 0.31 -26.38
N PHE A 499 -13.44 -0.35 -27.34
CA PHE A 499 -11.98 -0.49 -27.35
C PHE A 499 -11.27 0.88 -27.40
N PHE A 500 -11.69 1.77 -28.30
CA PHE A 500 -11.05 3.08 -28.43
C PHE A 500 -11.37 4.03 -27.29
N ASP A 501 -12.57 3.96 -26.71
CA ASP A 501 -12.93 4.76 -25.53
C ASP A 501 -12.15 4.31 -24.29
N TYR A 502 -12.00 3.00 -24.08
CA TYR A 502 -11.16 2.46 -23.02
C TYR A 502 -9.68 2.79 -23.23
N ALA A 503 -9.17 2.62 -24.46
CA ALA A 503 -7.80 3.00 -24.79
C ALA A 503 -7.57 4.51 -24.61
N ASN A 504 -8.57 5.34 -24.93
CA ASN A 504 -8.50 6.78 -24.76
C ASN A 504 -8.54 7.15 -23.28
N TYR A 505 -9.36 6.49 -22.47
CA TYR A 505 -9.30 6.59 -21.02
C TYR A 505 -7.89 6.29 -20.51
N LEU A 506 -7.30 5.14 -20.88
CA LEU A 506 -5.94 4.78 -20.48
C LEU A 506 -4.88 5.82 -20.94
N TYR A 507 -5.04 6.38 -22.13
CA TYR A 507 -4.16 7.45 -22.64
C TYR A 507 -4.32 8.77 -21.86
N GLN A 508 -5.55 9.24 -21.65
CA GLN A 508 -5.84 10.43 -20.83
C GLN A 508 -5.41 10.21 -19.38
N SER A 509 -5.43 8.96 -18.94
CA SER A 509 -4.94 8.48 -17.66
C SER A 509 -3.40 8.25 -17.64
N GLY A 510 -2.68 8.66 -18.70
CA GLY A 510 -1.22 8.59 -18.79
C GLY A 510 -0.62 7.19 -18.85
N VAL A 511 -1.44 6.13 -18.89
CA VAL A 511 -1.04 4.72 -19.02
C VAL A 511 -0.39 4.47 -20.38
N PHE A 512 -0.88 5.11 -21.43
CA PHE A 512 -0.26 5.13 -22.75
C PHE A 512 0.39 6.47 -23.03
N LYS A 513 1.58 6.45 -23.65
CA LYS A 513 2.27 7.66 -24.12
C LYS A 513 1.72 8.14 -25.47
N ASP A 514 1.28 7.21 -26.28
CA ASP A 514 0.77 7.49 -27.62
C ASP A 514 -0.76 7.48 -27.62
N ARG A 515 -1.35 8.45 -28.31
CA ARG A 515 -2.81 8.54 -28.44
C ARG A 515 -3.32 7.34 -29.25
N PRO A 516 -4.41 6.69 -28.84
CA PRO A 516 -5.03 5.63 -29.63
C PRO A 516 -5.45 6.18 -31.00
N GLN A 517 -5.10 5.45 -32.06
CA GLN A 517 -5.46 5.79 -33.44
C GLN A 517 -6.32 4.67 -34.02
N LYS A 518 -7.39 5.04 -34.73
CA LYS A 518 -8.15 4.10 -35.57
C LYS A 518 -7.32 3.78 -36.79
N ILE A 519 -7.07 2.50 -37.07
CA ILE A 519 -6.36 2.07 -38.28
C ILE A 519 -7.38 1.70 -39.37
N SER A 520 -7.02 1.96 -40.63
CA SER A 520 -7.86 1.65 -41.80
C SER A 520 -7.98 0.14 -42.04
N GLN A 521 -9.13 -0.25 -42.57
CA GLN A 521 -9.52 -1.65 -42.84
C GLN A 521 -8.49 -2.43 -43.66
N THR A 522 -7.82 -1.75 -44.61
CA THR A 522 -6.75 -2.29 -45.47
C THR A 522 -5.52 -2.84 -44.73
N PHE A 523 -5.19 -2.34 -43.53
CA PHE A 523 -4.01 -2.79 -42.78
C PHE A 523 -4.26 -4.10 -41.99
N ILE A 524 -5.53 -4.38 -41.68
CA ILE A 524 -5.97 -5.55 -40.91
C ILE A 524 -5.91 -6.82 -41.78
N GLU A 525 -6.19 -6.70 -43.08
CA GLU A 525 -6.22 -7.82 -44.01
C GLU A 525 -4.82 -8.39 -44.35
N GLU A 526 -3.74 -7.63 -44.10
CA GLU A 526 -2.37 -7.98 -44.52
C GLU A 526 -1.52 -8.74 -43.47
N ASN A 527 -1.97 -8.94 -42.22
CA ASN A 527 -1.12 -9.50 -41.14
C ASN A 527 -1.66 -10.81 -40.49
N ASN A 528 -0.95 -11.94 -40.69
CA ASN A 528 -1.37 -13.29 -40.26
C ASN A 528 -1.01 -13.71 -38.80
N SER A 529 -0.52 -12.82 -37.93
CA SER A 529 -0.15 -13.16 -36.54
C SER A 529 -0.92 -12.31 -35.54
N VAL A 530 -1.85 -12.89 -34.77
CA VAL A 530 -2.79 -12.13 -33.91
C VAL A 530 -2.10 -11.15 -32.93
N LEU A 531 -1.01 -11.54 -32.26
CA LEU A 531 -0.38 -10.71 -31.22
C LEU A 531 0.75 -9.79 -31.74
N ARG A 532 1.47 -10.20 -32.80
CA ARG A 532 2.44 -9.33 -33.49
C ARG A 532 1.75 -8.39 -34.50
N GLY A 533 0.59 -8.82 -35.01
CA GLY A 533 -0.33 -8.09 -35.87
C GLY A 533 -1.08 -7.02 -35.09
N SER A 534 -1.69 -7.33 -33.93
CA SER A 534 -2.33 -6.31 -33.09
C SER A 534 -1.37 -5.21 -32.62
N LEU A 535 -0.11 -5.55 -32.37
CA LEU A 535 0.96 -4.59 -32.03
C LEU A 535 1.44 -3.74 -33.23
N ARG A 536 1.12 -4.16 -34.46
CA ARG A 536 1.33 -3.38 -35.70
C ARG A 536 0.07 -2.57 -36.04
N GLU A 537 -1.10 -3.16 -35.83
CA GLU A 537 -2.44 -2.58 -36.04
C GLU A 537 -2.82 -1.56 -34.96
N TRP A 538 -2.27 -1.66 -33.75
CA TRP A 538 -2.49 -0.71 -32.66
C TRP A 538 -1.15 -0.38 -32.00
N PRO A 539 -0.30 0.42 -32.66
CA PRO A 539 1.05 0.68 -32.20
C PRO A 539 1.10 1.33 -30.82
N PHE A 540 0.05 2.05 -30.42
CA PHE A 540 -0.07 2.67 -29.09
C PHE A 540 0.00 1.65 -27.94
N LEU A 541 -0.33 0.37 -28.16
CA LEU A 541 -0.21 -0.68 -27.14
C LEU A 541 1.25 -0.90 -26.71
N LYS A 542 2.24 -0.54 -27.54
CA LYS A 542 3.67 -0.55 -27.18
C LYS A 542 4.09 0.64 -26.31
N SER A 543 3.23 1.65 -26.21
CA SER A 543 3.54 2.94 -25.60
C SER A 543 3.28 2.97 -24.09
N ILE A 544 3.12 1.81 -23.44
CA ILE A 544 2.87 1.70 -22.00
C ILE A 544 3.87 2.55 -21.22
N ASN A 545 3.34 3.39 -20.34
CA ASN A 545 4.09 4.30 -19.50
C ASN A 545 4.44 3.64 -18.18
N THR A 546 5.49 2.83 -18.18
CA THR A 546 5.98 2.14 -16.97
C THR A 546 6.36 3.11 -15.84
N ASP A 547 6.80 4.32 -16.18
CA ASP A 547 7.12 5.37 -15.20
C ASP A 547 5.86 5.84 -14.47
N MET A 548 4.74 5.93 -15.19
CA MET A 548 3.44 6.27 -14.63
C MET A 548 2.99 5.17 -13.65
N LEU A 549 3.04 3.91 -14.07
CA LEU A 549 2.64 2.79 -13.21
C LEU A 549 3.49 2.73 -11.93
N SER A 550 4.82 2.86 -12.06
CA SER A 550 5.73 2.89 -10.91
C SER A 550 5.42 4.03 -9.94
N LEU A 551 5.07 5.20 -10.47
CA LEU A 551 4.76 6.37 -9.65
C LEU A 551 3.42 6.22 -8.92
N ALA A 552 2.41 5.71 -9.62
CA ALA A 552 1.10 5.38 -9.03
C ALA A 552 1.24 4.41 -7.87
N THR A 553 2.01 3.32 -8.06
CA THR A 553 2.29 2.35 -6.99
C THR A 553 3.03 3.00 -5.83
N TYR A 554 4.08 3.80 -6.08
CA TYR A 554 4.85 4.44 -5.01
C TYR A 554 3.96 5.29 -4.08
N PHE A 555 3.03 6.06 -4.64
CA PHE A 555 2.15 6.91 -3.83
C PHE A 555 0.94 6.18 -3.23
N HIS A 556 0.63 4.99 -3.73
CA HIS A 556 -0.39 4.11 -3.17
C HIS A 556 0.10 3.40 -1.91
N VAL A 557 1.31 2.82 -1.96
CA VAL A 557 1.89 2.06 -0.85
C VAL A 557 2.19 2.96 0.35
N ILE A 558 2.23 2.37 1.55
CA ILE A 558 2.42 3.08 2.83
C ILE A 558 3.64 4.02 2.78
N ASP A 559 4.74 3.56 2.16
CA ASP A 559 6.00 4.29 2.06
C ASP A 559 5.88 5.65 1.37
N GLY A 560 5.13 5.76 0.27
CA GLY A 560 4.88 7.06 -0.35
C GLY A 560 3.74 7.81 0.31
N ALA A 561 2.68 7.10 0.69
CA ALA A 561 1.44 7.68 1.21
C ALA A 561 1.63 8.42 2.55
N LYS A 562 2.49 7.91 3.44
CA LYS A 562 2.75 8.50 4.77
C LYS A 562 3.18 9.97 4.72
N HIS A 563 3.84 10.40 3.65
CA HIS A 563 4.32 11.77 3.50
C HIS A 563 3.22 12.79 3.20
N PHE A 564 2.01 12.33 2.83
CA PHE A 564 0.85 13.20 2.67
C PHE A 564 0.21 13.55 4.01
N LEU A 565 0.31 12.64 4.99
CA LEU A 565 -0.42 12.73 6.26
C LEU A 565 0.02 13.92 7.12
N ASN A 566 1.21 14.48 6.85
CA ASN A 566 1.78 15.65 7.53
C ASN A 566 1.18 16.99 7.04
N ARG A 567 0.13 16.96 6.21
CA ARG A 567 -0.55 18.15 5.68
C ARG A 567 -1.95 18.29 6.26
N THR A 568 -2.61 19.40 5.95
CA THR A 568 -4.03 19.57 6.26
C THR A 568 -4.88 18.85 5.22
N PRO A 569 -5.71 17.86 5.61
CA PRO A 569 -6.64 17.23 4.69
C PRO A 569 -7.90 18.08 4.47
N THR A 570 -8.58 17.83 3.36
CA THR A 570 -9.99 18.18 3.17
C THR A 570 -10.84 17.10 3.83
N LYS A 571 -11.76 17.49 4.72
CA LYS A 571 -12.67 16.56 5.40
C LYS A 571 -14.00 16.53 4.64
N ILE A 572 -14.46 15.34 4.25
CA ILE A 572 -15.66 15.10 3.43
C ILE A 572 -16.63 14.20 4.19
#